data_AF-A0A918MK09-F1
#
_entry.id   AF-A0A918MK09-F1
#
_cell.length_a   1.000
_cell.length_b   1.000
_cell.length_c   1.000
_cell.angle_alpha   90.00
_cell.angle_beta   90.00
_cell.angle_gamma   90.00
#
_symmetry.space_group_name_H-M   'P 1'
#
loop_
_entity.id
_entity.type
_entity.pdbx_description
1 polymer ?
#
loop_
_entity_poly.entity_id
_entity_poly.type
_entity_poly.pdbx_seq_one_letter_code
_entity_poly.pdbx_strand_id
1 'polypeptide(L)'
;MPAVTAERDPTVVLHPLEVRRDRDEWIVGRQGNEQVVALPDTGLAALRLLGEGRTVRETRAALRRDTGRDLDVGAFAESLAAAGLVAAIGERRFESEPVPVSFPRLRQRHVRWSLHPLLHALVLAVPLAGLTAVGLRRHALPSWDDLVWAHYGTVNLLVQSLVAWCLIGLHELAHLVTARAAGVAGRVRLGTRLQFLVAQTEVSGIWLKDRRARLTVYLSGLAVDGAVWGGCLLALAAGVRSPLLPVAALTLVTSFANQCLVFMRTDLYFVAQDLTGCRNLYSDAGAYLRHLAARLLRRPSRDPLAGLRPGERRMLKAYAVGAVAGTAVCVLVGVRLLLSVTWPLLVRSAHRLVTAADPVLRLDALVTVLVLAGLQLLWARLWWRRHGTRVRRAARTVRRWAGPRTA
;
A
#
# COMPACT_ATOMS: atom_id res chain seq x y z
N MET A 1 62.21 4.53 -2.69
CA MET A 1 60.89 4.73 -3.30
C MET A 1 60.15 3.41 -3.22
N PRO A 2 59.12 3.25 -2.36
CA PRO A 2 58.35 2.02 -2.33
C PRO A 2 57.50 1.94 -3.60
N ALA A 3 57.46 0.75 -4.20
CA ALA A 3 56.64 0.47 -5.36
C ALA A 3 55.17 0.78 -5.02
N VAL A 4 54.61 1.77 -5.72
CA VAL A 4 53.16 1.95 -5.80
C VAL A 4 52.65 0.68 -6.47
N THR A 5 52.13 -0.26 -5.68
CA THR A 5 51.30 -1.35 -6.16
C THR A 5 50.25 -0.73 -7.09
N ALA A 6 50.36 -0.98 -8.39
CA ALA A 6 49.36 -0.59 -9.36
C ALA A 6 48.02 -1.12 -8.86
N GLU A 7 47.19 -0.22 -8.34
CA GLU A 7 45.86 -0.54 -7.83
C GLU A 7 45.12 -1.21 -8.99
N ARG A 8 44.88 -2.52 -8.88
CA ARG A 8 44.22 -3.28 -9.94
C ARG A 8 42.86 -2.65 -10.17
N ASP A 9 42.70 -2.05 -11.34
CA ASP A 9 41.47 -1.40 -11.77
C ASP A 9 40.32 -2.44 -11.79
N PRO A 10 39.36 -2.34 -10.87
CA PRO A 10 38.43 -3.43 -10.63
C PRO A 10 37.45 -3.56 -11.80
N THR A 11 37.23 -4.80 -12.23
CA THR A 11 36.12 -5.17 -13.13
C THR A 11 34.85 -5.36 -12.33
N VAL A 12 33.70 -5.04 -12.92
CA VAL A 12 32.39 -5.18 -12.28
C VAL A 12 31.60 -6.25 -13.02
N VAL A 13 31.14 -7.26 -12.30
CA VAL A 13 30.29 -8.32 -12.85
C VAL A 13 28.86 -8.08 -12.38
N LEU A 14 27.96 -7.77 -13.31
CA LEU A 14 26.54 -7.53 -13.01
C LEU A 14 25.77 -8.85 -12.95
N HIS A 15 24.71 -8.90 -12.14
CA HIS A 15 23.71 -9.97 -12.26
C HIS A 15 22.93 -9.86 -13.59
N PRO A 16 22.12 -10.86 -13.97
CA PRO A 16 21.18 -10.72 -15.09
C PRO A 16 20.12 -9.65 -14.76
N LEU A 17 20.28 -8.45 -15.32
CA LEU A 17 19.40 -7.30 -15.07
C LEU A 17 18.31 -7.19 -16.15
N GLU A 18 17.11 -6.83 -15.72
CA GLU A 18 16.05 -6.31 -16.60
C GLU A 18 16.10 -4.78 -16.59
N VAL A 19 15.90 -4.17 -17.76
CA VAL A 19 15.92 -2.73 -17.95
C VAL A 19 14.64 -2.29 -18.65
N ARG A 20 14.00 -1.25 -18.12
CA ARG A 20 12.78 -0.66 -18.70
C ARG A 20 12.89 0.86 -18.74
N ARG A 21 12.54 1.47 -19.88
CA ARG A 21 12.37 2.93 -19.98
C ARG A 21 11.15 3.37 -19.16
N ASP A 22 11.31 4.42 -18.36
CA ASP A 22 10.23 5.11 -17.65
C ASP A 22 10.37 6.63 -17.84
N ARG A 23 9.62 7.18 -18.79
CA ARG A 23 9.70 8.61 -19.18
C ARG A 23 11.14 9.01 -19.55
N ASP A 24 11.78 9.82 -18.73
CA ASP A 24 13.13 10.38 -18.93
C ASP A 24 14.23 9.55 -18.23
N GLU A 25 13.85 8.44 -17.59
CA GLU A 25 14.74 7.61 -16.78
C GLU A 25 14.62 6.13 -17.13
N TRP A 26 15.49 5.31 -16.54
CA TRP A 26 15.56 3.87 -16.74
C TRP A 26 15.43 3.13 -15.43
N ILE A 27 14.47 2.22 -15.36
CA ILE A 27 14.24 1.35 -14.22
C ILE A 27 15.05 0.07 -14.44
N VAL A 28 15.96 -0.22 -13.52
CA VAL A 28 16.91 -1.32 -13.58
C VAL A 28 16.80 -2.17 -12.32
N GLY A 29 16.71 -3.48 -12.50
CA GLY A 29 16.64 -4.42 -11.39
C GLY A 29 16.76 -5.86 -11.88
N ARG A 30 16.47 -6.82 -11.01
CA ARG A 30 16.42 -8.25 -11.35
C ARG A 30 15.26 -8.92 -10.64
N GLN A 31 14.74 -10.01 -11.21
CA GLN A 31 13.71 -10.80 -10.53
C GLN A 31 14.26 -11.42 -9.26
N GLY A 32 13.44 -11.44 -8.21
CA GLY A 32 13.85 -11.95 -6.90
C GLY A 32 14.83 -11.05 -6.15
N ASN A 33 14.97 -9.77 -6.54
CA ASN A 33 15.61 -8.75 -5.72
C ASN A 33 14.54 -7.81 -5.15
N GLU A 34 14.74 -7.33 -3.92
CA GLU A 34 13.79 -6.41 -3.28
C GLU A 34 13.91 -4.99 -3.83
N GLN A 35 15.11 -4.60 -4.28
CA GLN A 35 15.41 -3.25 -4.73
C GLN A 35 15.43 -3.14 -6.26
N VAL A 36 14.86 -2.03 -6.74
CA VAL A 36 14.90 -1.62 -8.14
C VAL A 36 15.36 -0.17 -8.15
N VAL A 37 16.34 0.12 -9.00
CA VAL A 37 16.99 1.43 -9.07
C VAL A 37 16.51 2.14 -10.32
N ALA A 38 16.38 3.46 -10.22
CA ALA A 38 16.04 4.30 -11.35
C ALA A 38 17.23 5.20 -11.70
N LEU A 39 17.66 5.14 -12.96
CA LEU A 39 18.89 5.73 -13.46
C LEU A 39 18.61 6.74 -14.58
N PRO A 40 19.32 7.89 -14.61
CA PRO A 40 19.34 8.74 -15.79
C PRO A 40 20.08 8.05 -16.95
N ASP A 41 20.01 8.62 -18.16
CA ASP A 41 20.68 8.08 -19.35
C ASP A 41 22.18 7.86 -19.15
N THR A 42 22.87 8.76 -18.43
CA THR A 42 24.29 8.63 -18.09
C THR A 42 24.56 7.43 -17.18
N GLY A 43 23.67 7.15 -16.22
CA GLY A 43 23.78 5.99 -15.34
C GLY A 43 23.55 4.68 -16.10
N LEU A 44 22.63 4.65 -17.06
CA LEU A 44 22.44 3.48 -17.91
C LEU A 44 23.64 3.26 -18.84
N ALA A 45 24.22 4.32 -19.41
CA ALA A 45 25.43 4.22 -20.21
C ALA A 45 26.59 3.61 -19.41
N ALA A 46 26.79 4.08 -18.17
CA ALA A 46 27.77 3.50 -17.25
C ALA A 46 27.49 2.01 -16.99
N LEU A 47 26.24 1.65 -16.71
CA LEU A 47 25.83 0.26 -16.47
C LEU A 47 26.13 -0.65 -17.68
N ARG A 48 25.86 -0.18 -18.90
CA ARG A 48 26.13 -0.94 -20.14
C ARG A 48 27.62 -1.18 -20.35
N LEU A 49 28.44 -0.13 -20.18
CA LEU A 49 29.89 -0.23 -20.30
C LEU A 49 30.49 -1.20 -19.28
N LEU A 50 30.02 -1.17 -18.03
CA LEU A 50 30.41 -2.15 -17.02
C LEU A 50 29.93 -3.57 -17.39
N GLY A 51 28.72 -3.70 -17.94
CA GLY A 51 28.17 -4.98 -18.41
C GLY A 51 28.92 -5.60 -19.60
N GLU A 52 29.60 -4.78 -20.41
CA GLU A 52 30.51 -5.23 -21.47
C GLU A 52 31.85 -5.77 -20.93
N GLY A 53 32.07 -5.70 -19.61
CA GLY A 53 33.29 -6.16 -18.95
C GLY A 53 34.40 -5.12 -18.86
N ARG A 54 34.11 -3.84 -19.18
CA ARG A 54 35.09 -2.75 -19.01
C ARG A 54 35.39 -2.49 -17.54
N THR A 55 36.61 -2.03 -17.26
CA THR A 55 36.98 -1.63 -15.89
C THR A 55 36.28 -0.34 -15.45
N VAL A 56 36.33 -0.04 -14.15
CA VAL A 56 35.81 1.22 -13.60
C VAL A 56 36.48 2.43 -14.25
N ARG A 57 37.82 2.42 -14.41
CA ARG A 57 38.55 3.52 -15.04
C ARG A 57 38.25 3.66 -16.53
N GLU A 58 38.15 2.55 -17.27
CA GLU A 58 37.81 2.57 -18.69
C GLU A 58 36.42 3.14 -18.93
N THR A 59 35.46 2.73 -18.09
CA THR A 59 34.09 3.25 -18.12
C THR A 59 34.08 4.74 -17.81
N ARG A 60 34.80 5.18 -16.77
CA ARG A 60 34.94 6.61 -16.42
C ARG A 60 35.55 7.42 -17.56
N ALA A 61 36.60 6.90 -18.20
CA ALA A 61 37.27 7.56 -19.32
C ALA A 61 36.36 7.65 -20.57
N ALA A 62 35.57 6.61 -20.86
CA ALA A 62 34.58 6.64 -21.94
C ALA A 62 33.48 7.67 -21.68
N LEU A 63 32.86 7.64 -20.49
CA LEU A 63 31.79 8.58 -20.14
C LEU A 63 32.28 10.04 -20.11
N ARG A 64 33.52 10.29 -19.66
CA ARG A 64 34.11 11.62 -19.70
C ARG A 64 34.31 12.14 -21.12
N ARG A 65 34.68 11.27 -22.07
CA ARG A 65 34.78 11.64 -23.49
C ARG A 65 33.41 11.99 -24.09
N ASP A 66 32.39 11.20 -23.77
CA ASP A 66 31.07 11.35 -24.38
C ASP A 66 30.24 12.49 -23.77
N THR A 67 30.36 12.70 -22.44
CA THR A 67 29.51 13.64 -21.69
C THR A 67 30.24 14.91 -21.25
N GLY A 68 31.57 14.93 -21.35
CA GLY A 68 32.42 15.99 -20.81
C GLY A 68 32.46 16.07 -19.27
N ARG A 69 31.73 15.20 -18.57
CA ARG A 69 31.65 15.18 -17.10
C ARG A 69 32.50 14.08 -16.52
N ASP A 70 33.17 14.38 -15.42
CA ASP A 70 33.88 13.37 -14.64
C ASP A 70 32.92 12.75 -13.63
N LEU A 71 32.56 11.48 -13.84
CA LEU A 71 31.60 10.74 -13.02
C LEU A 71 32.33 9.74 -12.14
N ASP A 72 31.92 9.63 -10.87
CA ASP A 72 32.45 8.62 -9.96
C ASP A 72 31.79 7.26 -10.23
N VAL A 73 32.38 6.51 -11.16
CA VAL A 73 31.92 5.16 -11.52
C VAL A 73 32.16 4.16 -10.40
N GLY A 74 33.17 4.38 -9.55
CA GLY A 74 33.46 3.49 -8.41
C GLY A 74 32.36 3.56 -7.36
N ALA A 75 32.00 4.76 -6.91
CA ALA A 75 30.89 4.97 -5.98
C ALA A 75 29.55 4.50 -6.56
N PHE A 76 29.37 4.65 -7.87
CA PHE A 76 28.20 4.11 -8.57
C PHE A 76 28.14 2.58 -8.51
N ALA A 77 29.24 1.88 -8.79
CA ALA A 77 29.32 0.42 -8.72
C ALA A 77 29.04 -0.10 -7.30
N GLU A 78 29.59 0.55 -6.26
CA GLU A 78 29.29 0.21 -4.86
C GLU A 78 27.81 0.43 -4.52
N SER A 79 27.20 1.50 -5.03
CA SER A 79 25.76 1.75 -4.85
C SER A 79 24.89 0.68 -5.52
N LEU A 80 25.29 0.20 -6.71
CA LEU A 80 24.62 -0.92 -7.40
C LEU A 80 24.80 -2.23 -6.63
N ALA A 81 25.97 -2.46 -6.02
CA ALA A 81 26.24 -3.63 -5.19
C ALA A 81 25.39 -3.62 -3.92
N ALA A 82 25.29 -2.47 -3.24
CA ALA A 82 24.41 -2.27 -2.09
C ALA A 82 22.92 -2.48 -2.44
N ALA A 83 22.53 -2.22 -3.69
CA ALA A 83 21.20 -2.49 -4.23
C ALA A 83 20.99 -3.95 -4.67
N GLY A 84 22.00 -4.83 -4.56
CA GLY A 84 21.91 -6.25 -4.94
C GLY A 84 21.94 -6.51 -6.45
N LEU A 85 22.48 -5.58 -7.25
CA LEU A 85 22.53 -5.65 -8.71
C LEU A 85 23.89 -6.13 -9.25
N VAL A 86 24.92 -6.16 -8.41
CA VAL A 86 26.29 -6.55 -8.75
C VAL A 86 26.60 -7.90 -8.12
N ALA A 87 27.19 -8.81 -8.91
CA ALA A 87 27.66 -10.12 -8.44
C ALA A 87 29.09 -10.05 -7.89
N ALA A 88 29.96 -9.23 -8.49
CA ALA A 88 31.33 -9.03 -8.02
C ALA A 88 31.93 -7.68 -8.43
N ILE A 89 32.84 -7.16 -7.61
CA ILE A 89 33.72 -6.01 -7.92
C ILE A 89 35.16 -6.46 -7.64
N GLY A 90 35.96 -6.67 -8.68
CA GLY A 90 37.27 -7.30 -8.57
C GLY A 90 37.16 -8.67 -7.89
N GLU A 91 37.86 -8.86 -6.76
CA GLU A 91 37.84 -10.10 -5.98
C GLU A 91 36.66 -10.19 -4.99
N ARG A 92 35.99 -9.07 -4.70
CA ARG A 92 34.85 -9.03 -3.77
C ARG A 92 33.60 -9.57 -4.46
N ARG A 93 33.07 -10.68 -3.95
CA ARG A 93 31.79 -11.25 -4.39
C ARG A 93 30.66 -10.78 -3.48
N PHE A 94 29.51 -10.53 -4.06
CA PHE A 94 28.29 -10.16 -3.35
C PHE A 94 27.31 -11.31 -3.53
N GLU A 95 27.08 -12.06 -2.45
CA GLU A 95 26.07 -13.10 -2.46
C GLU A 95 24.68 -12.47 -2.45
N SER A 96 23.80 -12.99 -3.29
CA SER A 96 22.39 -12.66 -3.27
C SER A 96 21.65 -13.79 -2.60
N GLU A 97 21.08 -13.52 -1.43
CA GLU A 97 20.15 -14.46 -0.83
C GLU A 97 18.91 -14.61 -1.74
N PRO A 98 18.42 -15.84 -1.96
CA PRO A 98 17.20 -16.05 -2.71
C PRO A 98 16.02 -15.47 -1.90
N VAL A 99 15.30 -14.50 -2.48
CA VAL A 99 14.13 -13.90 -1.83
C VAL A 99 13.04 -14.98 -1.64
N PRO A 100 12.49 -15.13 -0.41
CA PRO A 100 11.47 -16.12 -0.14
C PRO A 100 10.24 -15.93 -1.01
N VAL A 101 9.72 -17.03 -1.55
CA VAL A 101 8.55 -17.04 -2.45
C VAL A 101 7.36 -17.69 -1.77
N SER A 102 6.22 -16.99 -1.75
CA SER A 102 4.95 -17.57 -1.31
C SER A 102 4.36 -18.45 -2.42
N PHE A 103 3.86 -19.63 -2.04
CA PHE A 103 3.27 -20.62 -2.95
C PHE A 103 4.17 -20.97 -4.15
N PRO A 104 5.37 -21.54 -3.95
CA PRO A 104 6.33 -21.83 -5.03
C PRO A 104 5.79 -22.82 -6.09
N ARG A 105 4.77 -23.61 -5.76
CA ARG A 105 4.08 -24.51 -6.70
C ARG A 105 3.14 -23.77 -7.66
N LEU A 106 2.75 -22.53 -7.35
CA LEU A 106 1.94 -21.68 -8.22
C LEU A 106 2.82 -21.08 -9.33
N ARG A 107 2.95 -21.81 -10.44
CA ARG A 107 3.72 -21.39 -11.60
C ARG A 107 2.91 -20.47 -12.51
N GLN A 108 3.59 -19.61 -13.26
CA GLN A 108 2.99 -18.65 -14.20
C GLN A 108 1.91 -19.29 -15.09
N ARG A 109 2.19 -20.45 -15.69
CA ARG A 109 1.26 -21.18 -16.57
C ARG A 109 -0.10 -21.49 -15.95
N HIS A 110 -0.18 -21.68 -14.63
CA HIS A 110 -1.42 -22.00 -13.93
C HIS A 110 -2.35 -20.79 -13.83
N VAL A 111 -1.81 -19.58 -13.96
CA VAL A 111 -2.49 -18.32 -13.65
C VAL A 111 -2.43 -17.29 -14.77
N ARG A 112 -1.87 -17.63 -15.95
CA ARG A 112 -1.80 -16.71 -17.10
C ARG A 112 -3.16 -16.12 -17.50
N TRP A 113 -4.23 -16.89 -17.33
CA TRP A 113 -5.61 -16.46 -17.59
C TRP A 113 -6.02 -15.23 -16.76
N SER A 114 -5.38 -14.96 -15.61
CA SER A 114 -5.66 -13.79 -14.77
C SER A 114 -5.29 -12.45 -15.43
N LEU A 115 -4.45 -12.46 -16.47
CA LEU A 115 -4.12 -11.26 -17.27
C LEU A 115 -5.05 -11.08 -18.49
N HIS A 116 -5.97 -12.01 -18.72
CA HIS A 116 -6.83 -11.97 -19.89
C HIS A 116 -7.90 -10.87 -19.74
N PRO A 117 -8.07 -9.98 -20.74
CA PRO A 117 -8.99 -8.83 -20.63
C PRO A 117 -10.45 -9.23 -20.45
N LEU A 118 -10.87 -10.39 -21.00
CA LEU A 118 -12.22 -10.90 -20.79
C LEU A 118 -12.50 -11.20 -19.32
N LEU A 119 -11.52 -11.75 -18.58
CA LEU A 119 -11.68 -11.96 -17.14
C LEU A 119 -11.87 -10.63 -16.44
N HIS A 120 -11.07 -9.61 -16.78
CA HIS A 120 -11.20 -8.28 -16.17
C HIS A 120 -12.60 -7.70 -16.41
N ALA A 121 -13.13 -7.83 -17.63
CA ALA A 121 -14.49 -7.41 -17.95
C ALA A 121 -15.55 -8.19 -17.15
N LEU A 122 -15.43 -9.52 -17.03
CA LEU A 122 -16.35 -10.35 -16.26
C LEU A 122 -16.31 -10.00 -14.76
N VAL A 123 -15.12 -9.85 -14.19
CA VAL A 123 -14.92 -9.47 -12.77
C VAL A 123 -15.53 -8.10 -12.50
N LEU A 124 -15.35 -7.12 -13.40
CA LEU A 124 -15.94 -5.79 -13.28
C LEU A 124 -17.46 -5.77 -13.54
N ALA A 125 -18.00 -6.71 -14.32
CA ALA A 125 -19.43 -6.80 -14.56
C ALA A 125 -20.22 -7.20 -13.31
N VAL A 126 -19.63 -7.97 -12.39
CA VAL A 126 -20.30 -8.44 -11.16
C VAL A 126 -20.75 -7.29 -10.23
N PRO A 127 -19.89 -6.33 -9.82
CA PRO A 127 -20.34 -5.19 -9.02
C PRO A 127 -21.35 -4.31 -9.74
N LEU A 128 -21.20 -4.12 -11.06
CA LEU A 128 -22.17 -3.35 -11.86
C LEU A 128 -23.54 -4.03 -11.89
N ALA A 129 -23.58 -5.35 -12.07
CA ALA A 129 -24.80 -6.14 -12.03
C ALA A 129 -25.44 -6.11 -10.63
N GLY A 130 -24.65 -6.23 -9.56
CA GLY A 130 -25.13 -6.15 -8.18
C GLY A 130 -25.77 -4.80 -7.85
N LEU A 131 -25.11 -3.71 -8.21
CA LEU A 131 -25.65 -2.35 -8.09
C LEU A 131 -26.95 -2.18 -8.88
N THR A 132 -26.97 -2.66 -10.12
CA THR A 132 -28.15 -2.60 -10.99
C THR A 132 -29.31 -3.39 -10.39
N ALA A 133 -29.07 -4.61 -9.90
CA ALA A 133 -30.10 -5.46 -9.31
C ALA A 133 -30.73 -4.83 -8.05
N VAL A 134 -29.90 -4.26 -7.17
CA VAL A 134 -30.38 -3.55 -5.97
C VAL A 134 -31.20 -2.31 -6.36
N GLY A 135 -30.72 -1.53 -7.34
CA GLY A 135 -31.41 -0.34 -7.84
C GLY A 135 -32.78 -0.66 -8.47
N LEU A 136 -32.85 -1.70 -9.31
CA LEU A 136 -34.09 -2.13 -9.96
C LEU A 136 -35.10 -2.71 -8.99
N ARG A 137 -34.66 -3.51 -8.00
CA ARG A 137 -35.56 -4.13 -7.01
C ARG A 137 -35.90 -3.22 -5.84
N ARG A 138 -35.38 -1.98 -5.81
CA ARG A 138 -35.45 -1.05 -4.67
C ARG A 138 -35.11 -1.73 -3.35
N HIS A 139 -34.18 -2.69 -3.40
CA HIS A 139 -33.82 -3.45 -2.21
C HIS A 139 -33.03 -2.55 -1.25
N ALA A 140 -33.28 -2.67 0.05
CA ALA A 140 -32.48 -1.93 1.01
C ALA A 140 -31.03 -2.45 0.96
N LEU A 141 -30.07 -1.52 0.92
CA LEU A 141 -28.66 -1.87 1.09
C LEU A 141 -28.43 -2.39 2.52
N PRO A 142 -27.44 -3.27 2.72
CA PRO A 142 -26.98 -3.67 4.04
C PRO A 142 -26.79 -2.45 4.95
N SER A 143 -27.34 -2.53 6.14
CA SER A 143 -27.27 -1.53 7.19
C SER A 143 -26.24 -1.93 8.23
N TRP A 144 -25.69 -0.95 8.95
CA TRP A 144 -24.71 -1.22 10.02
C TRP A 144 -25.26 -2.13 11.13
N ASP A 145 -26.57 -2.13 11.33
CA ASP A 145 -27.24 -2.97 12.32
C ASP A 145 -27.16 -4.47 11.96
N ASP A 146 -27.01 -4.79 10.65
CA ASP A 146 -26.84 -6.16 10.17
C ASP A 146 -25.50 -6.79 10.58
N LEU A 147 -24.55 -5.99 11.07
CA LEU A 147 -23.30 -6.50 11.65
C LEU A 147 -23.48 -7.05 13.07
N VAL A 148 -24.60 -6.73 13.74
CA VAL A 148 -24.90 -7.14 15.12
C VAL A 148 -26.05 -8.15 15.14
N TRP A 149 -25.97 -9.17 14.28
CA TRP A 149 -27.03 -10.13 14.01
C TRP A 149 -27.11 -11.30 15.01
N ALA A 150 -25.99 -11.74 15.59
CA ALA A 150 -25.98 -12.93 16.44
C ALA A 150 -26.37 -12.62 17.89
N HIS A 151 -26.98 -13.60 18.56
CA HIS A 151 -27.33 -13.50 19.98
C HIS A 151 -26.08 -13.28 20.82
N TYR A 152 -25.04 -14.11 20.64
CA TYR A 152 -23.78 -14.01 21.37
C TYR A 152 -22.85 -12.94 20.77
N GLY A 153 -22.27 -12.11 21.61
CA GLY A 153 -21.36 -11.04 21.18
C GLY A 153 -20.07 -11.61 20.60
N THR A 154 -19.54 -12.68 21.19
CA THR A 154 -18.34 -13.37 20.70
C THR A 154 -18.54 -13.93 19.30
N VAL A 155 -19.73 -14.44 18.97
CA VAL A 155 -20.05 -14.93 17.62
C VAL A 155 -20.02 -13.81 16.60
N ASN A 156 -20.58 -12.63 16.92
CA ASN A 156 -20.49 -11.46 16.04
C ASN A 156 -19.03 -11.09 15.76
N LEU A 157 -18.20 -11.00 16.81
CA LEU A 157 -16.79 -10.64 16.69
C LEU A 157 -15.98 -11.68 15.91
N LEU A 158 -16.19 -12.98 16.19
CA LEU A 158 -15.50 -14.08 15.54
C LEU A 158 -15.82 -14.14 14.05
N VAL A 159 -17.11 -14.07 13.69
CA VAL A 159 -17.55 -14.13 12.30
C VAL A 159 -17.05 -12.92 11.52
N GLN A 160 -17.18 -11.70 12.07
CA GLN A 160 -16.65 -10.50 11.42
C GLN A 160 -15.14 -10.58 11.23
N SER A 161 -14.39 -11.05 12.24
CA SER A 161 -12.93 -11.21 12.15
C SER A 161 -12.54 -12.25 11.10
N LEU A 162 -13.22 -13.40 11.07
CA LEU A 162 -12.97 -14.46 10.11
C LEU A 162 -13.26 -13.98 8.69
N VAL A 163 -14.41 -13.33 8.46
CA VAL A 163 -14.77 -12.75 7.16
C VAL A 163 -13.72 -11.73 6.73
N ALA A 164 -13.31 -10.81 7.61
CA ALA A 164 -12.28 -9.83 7.30
C ALA A 164 -10.94 -10.49 6.91
N TRP A 165 -10.47 -11.50 7.66
CA TRP A 165 -9.24 -12.22 7.34
C TRP A 165 -9.33 -13.02 6.04
N CYS A 166 -10.47 -13.64 5.75
CA CYS A 166 -10.70 -14.32 4.48
C CYS A 166 -10.67 -13.34 3.30
N LEU A 167 -11.30 -12.18 3.43
CA LEU A 167 -11.31 -11.15 2.39
C LEU A 167 -9.92 -10.56 2.17
N ILE A 168 -9.17 -10.25 3.24
CA ILE A 168 -7.76 -9.83 3.14
C ILE A 168 -6.92 -10.91 2.45
N GLY A 169 -7.08 -12.18 2.85
CA GLY A 169 -6.36 -13.29 2.22
C GLY A 169 -6.66 -13.41 0.73
N LEU A 170 -7.92 -13.25 0.34
CA LEU A 170 -8.34 -13.29 -1.06
C LEU A 170 -7.80 -12.10 -1.87
N HIS A 171 -7.81 -10.90 -1.28
CA HIS A 171 -7.24 -9.69 -1.85
C HIS A 171 -5.74 -9.85 -2.14
N GLU A 172 -4.98 -10.29 -1.15
CA GLU A 172 -3.53 -10.54 -1.28
C GLU A 172 -3.24 -11.69 -2.27
N LEU A 173 -4.06 -12.74 -2.26
CA LEU A 173 -3.95 -13.81 -3.24
C LEU A 173 -4.15 -13.29 -4.66
N ALA A 174 -5.05 -12.32 -4.88
CA ALA A 174 -5.25 -11.72 -6.20
C ALA A 174 -3.98 -11.01 -6.71
N HIS A 175 -3.31 -10.24 -5.84
CA HIS A 175 -2.01 -9.64 -6.16
C HIS A 175 -0.95 -10.68 -6.48
N LEU A 176 -0.89 -11.75 -5.68
CA LEU A 176 0.07 -12.82 -5.92
C LEU A 176 -0.21 -13.53 -7.26
N VAL A 177 -1.46 -13.91 -7.53
CA VAL A 177 -1.87 -14.61 -8.75
C VAL A 177 -1.53 -13.80 -9.99
N THR A 178 -1.87 -12.51 -10.01
CA THR A 178 -1.59 -11.63 -11.15
C THR A 178 -0.10 -11.32 -11.29
N ALA A 179 0.64 -11.16 -10.19
CA ALA A 179 2.09 -11.01 -10.22
C ALA A 179 2.76 -12.26 -10.79
N ARG A 180 2.32 -13.45 -10.38
CA ARG A 180 2.82 -14.73 -10.89
C ARG A 180 2.50 -14.89 -12.38
N ALA A 181 1.33 -14.47 -12.82
CA ALA A 181 0.96 -14.46 -14.23
C ALA A 181 1.86 -13.54 -15.07
N ALA A 182 2.31 -12.42 -14.49
CA ALA A 182 3.28 -11.51 -15.08
C ALA A 182 4.76 -12.00 -14.96
N GLY A 183 4.99 -13.18 -14.39
CA GLY A 183 6.33 -13.76 -14.22
C GLY A 183 7.12 -13.18 -13.04
N VAL A 184 6.45 -12.54 -12.07
CA VAL A 184 7.08 -11.93 -10.90
C VAL A 184 6.98 -12.86 -9.69
N ALA A 185 8.09 -12.97 -8.97
CA ALA A 185 8.20 -13.81 -7.79
C ALA A 185 7.66 -13.12 -6.52
N GLY A 186 6.34 -12.90 -6.42
CA GLY A 186 5.72 -12.24 -5.26
C GLY A 186 5.77 -13.00 -3.93
N ARG A 187 5.76 -12.27 -2.80
CA ARG A 187 5.79 -12.82 -1.43
C ARG A 187 4.71 -12.19 -0.56
N VAL A 188 3.86 -13.00 0.05
CA VAL A 188 2.89 -12.54 1.07
C VAL A 188 3.60 -12.51 2.42
N ARG A 189 3.52 -11.38 3.13
CA ARG A 189 4.02 -11.24 4.49
C ARG A 189 3.08 -10.41 5.36
N LEU A 190 3.18 -10.60 6.66
CA LEU A 190 2.62 -9.65 7.62
C LEU A 190 3.60 -8.50 7.82
N GLY A 191 3.09 -7.28 7.74
CA GLY A 191 3.85 -6.05 7.93
C GLY A 191 3.08 -5.08 8.80
N THR A 192 3.70 -3.94 9.09
CA THR A 192 3.02 -2.83 9.76
C THR A 192 2.99 -1.63 8.84
N ARG A 193 1.80 -1.07 8.64
CA ARG A 193 1.63 0.23 7.99
C ARG A 193 1.14 1.21 9.04
N LEU A 194 2.00 2.15 9.42
CA LEU A 194 1.80 3.01 10.59
C LEU A 194 1.61 2.17 11.86
N GLN A 195 0.40 2.10 12.41
CA GLN A 195 0.06 1.30 13.60
C GLN A 195 -0.80 0.07 13.27
N PHE A 196 -1.11 -0.17 12.00
CA PHE A 196 -1.99 -1.26 11.59
C PHE A 196 -1.15 -2.45 11.14
N LEU A 197 -1.46 -3.63 11.68
CA LEU A 197 -1.00 -4.89 11.16
C LEU A 197 -1.71 -5.13 9.82
N VAL A 198 -0.94 -5.40 8.77
CA VAL A 198 -1.48 -5.66 7.44
C VAL A 198 -0.85 -6.92 6.88
N ALA A 199 -1.63 -7.76 6.21
CA ALA A 199 -1.07 -8.64 5.20
C ALA A 199 -0.71 -7.79 3.98
N GLN A 200 0.40 -8.10 3.32
CA GLN A 200 0.80 -7.42 2.09
C GLN A 200 1.57 -8.37 1.19
N THR A 201 1.34 -8.24 -0.11
CA THR A 201 2.04 -8.98 -1.15
C THR A 201 3.13 -8.11 -1.75
N GLU A 202 4.37 -8.48 -1.49
CA GLU A 202 5.54 -7.81 -2.04
C GLU A 202 5.77 -8.28 -3.47
N VAL A 203 5.69 -7.34 -4.40
CA VAL A 203 5.79 -7.59 -5.84
C VAL A 203 6.84 -6.67 -6.48
N SER A 204 8.00 -6.44 -5.83
CA SER A 204 9.03 -5.49 -6.30
C SER A 204 9.44 -5.71 -7.76
N GLY A 205 9.48 -6.95 -8.25
CA GLY A 205 9.80 -7.26 -9.64
C GLY A 205 8.79 -6.72 -10.67
N ILE A 206 7.60 -6.26 -10.24
CA ILE A 206 6.57 -5.72 -11.13
C ILE A 206 6.99 -4.39 -11.77
N TRP A 207 7.87 -3.61 -11.12
CA TRP A 207 8.39 -2.34 -11.64
C TRP A 207 9.14 -2.49 -12.98
N LEU A 208 9.64 -3.70 -13.25
CA LEU A 208 10.35 -4.10 -14.47
C LEU A 208 9.39 -4.49 -15.60
N LYS A 209 8.12 -4.75 -15.30
CA LYS A 209 7.11 -5.14 -16.29
C LYS A 209 6.45 -3.93 -16.93
N ASP A 210 5.75 -4.18 -18.03
CA ASP A 210 5.03 -3.16 -18.79
C ASP A 210 3.85 -2.59 -17.98
N ARG A 211 3.34 -1.43 -18.42
CA ARG A 211 2.32 -0.69 -17.68
C ARG A 211 1.05 -1.51 -17.47
N ARG A 212 0.66 -2.34 -18.45
CA ARG A 212 -0.55 -3.15 -18.34
C ARG A 212 -0.41 -4.21 -17.24
N ALA A 213 0.71 -4.91 -17.17
CA ALA A 213 0.96 -5.86 -16.09
C ALA A 213 0.99 -5.16 -14.72
N ARG A 214 1.67 -4.01 -14.61
CA ARG A 214 1.72 -3.23 -13.37
C ARG A 214 0.33 -2.84 -12.87
N LEU A 215 -0.46 -2.19 -13.72
CA LEU A 215 -1.82 -1.76 -13.35
C LEU A 215 -2.73 -2.94 -13.04
N THR A 216 -2.60 -4.07 -13.76
CA THR A 216 -3.39 -5.27 -13.48
C THR A 216 -3.06 -5.81 -12.08
N VAL A 217 -1.78 -5.89 -11.72
CA VAL A 217 -1.37 -6.32 -10.38
C VAL A 217 -1.82 -5.33 -9.31
N TYR A 218 -1.68 -4.02 -9.53
CA TYR A 218 -2.14 -3.04 -8.54
C TYR A 218 -3.66 -3.09 -8.33
N LEU A 219 -4.44 -3.29 -9.39
CA LEU A 219 -5.91 -3.28 -9.28
C LEU A 219 -6.53 -4.63 -8.93
N SER A 220 -5.76 -5.73 -8.92
CA SER A 220 -6.32 -7.07 -8.77
C SER A 220 -7.01 -7.31 -7.43
N GLY A 221 -6.44 -6.82 -6.33
CA GLY A 221 -7.06 -6.91 -5.01
C GLY A 221 -8.41 -6.21 -4.97
N LEU A 222 -8.43 -4.95 -5.43
CA LEU A 222 -9.66 -4.15 -5.52
C LEU A 222 -10.71 -4.76 -6.46
N ALA A 223 -10.30 -5.35 -7.58
CA ALA A 223 -11.20 -5.98 -8.53
C ALA A 223 -11.88 -7.22 -7.92
N VAL A 224 -11.13 -8.03 -7.16
CA VAL A 224 -11.69 -9.19 -6.46
C VAL A 224 -12.60 -8.77 -5.31
N ASP A 225 -12.20 -7.78 -4.52
CA ASP A 225 -13.06 -7.17 -3.49
C ASP A 225 -14.38 -6.67 -4.10
N GLY A 226 -14.30 -5.98 -5.24
CA GLY A 226 -15.45 -5.49 -5.99
C GLY A 226 -16.37 -6.61 -6.47
N ALA A 227 -15.80 -7.70 -7.00
CA ALA A 227 -16.57 -8.86 -7.44
C ALA A 227 -17.26 -9.58 -6.29
N VAL A 228 -16.59 -9.78 -5.15
CA VAL A 228 -17.22 -10.39 -3.95
C VAL A 228 -18.35 -9.50 -3.44
N TRP A 229 -18.11 -8.18 -3.35
CA TRP A 229 -19.12 -7.22 -2.92
C TRP A 229 -20.34 -7.22 -3.85
N GLY A 230 -20.11 -7.19 -5.17
CA GLY A 230 -21.15 -7.30 -6.19
C GLY A 230 -21.93 -8.60 -6.09
N GLY A 231 -21.24 -9.72 -5.85
CA GLY A 231 -21.85 -11.04 -5.62
C GLY A 231 -22.76 -11.04 -4.39
N CYS A 232 -22.35 -10.40 -3.30
CA CYS A 232 -23.20 -10.22 -2.12
C CYS A 232 -24.47 -9.44 -2.46
N LEU A 233 -24.35 -8.33 -3.20
CA LEU A 233 -25.52 -7.54 -3.63
C LEU A 233 -26.46 -8.32 -4.55
N LEU A 234 -25.92 -9.10 -5.50
CA LEU A 234 -26.72 -9.96 -6.36
C LEU A 234 -27.49 -11.01 -5.56
N ALA A 235 -26.82 -11.68 -4.61
CA ALA A 235 -27.45 -12.69 -3.77
C ALA A 235 -28.56 -12.09 -2.90
N LEU A 236 -28.31 -10.91 -2.31
CA LEU A 236 -29.33 -10.17 -1.55
C LEU A 236 -30.52 -9.77 -2.44
N ALA A 237 -30.25 -9.22 -3.62
CA ALA A 237 -31.30 -8.85 -4.58
C ALA A 237 -32.11 -10.08 -5.04
N ALA A 238 -31.49 -11.26 -5.13
CA ALA A 238 -32.15 -12.52 -5.43
C ALA A 238 -32.98 -13.09 -4.26
N GLY A 239 -32.95 -12.46 -3.08
CA GLY A 239 -33.70 -12.87 -1.90
C GLY A 239 -32.99 -13.90 -1.02
N VAL A 240 -31.68 -14.13 -1.21
CA VAL A 240 -30.90 -15.04 -0.38
C VAL A 240 -30.78 -14.45 1.04
N ARG A 241 -31.27 -15.21 2.02
CA ARG A 241 -31.23 -14.82 3.44
C ARG A 241 -30.03 -15.47 4.13
N SER A 242 -28.97 -14.70 4.33
CA SER A 242 -27.80 -15.13 5.10
C SER A 242 -27.17 -13.95 5.82
N PRO A 243 -26.84 -14.06 7.13
CA PRO A 243 -26.16 -13.01 7.86
C PRO A 243 -24.73 -12.75 7.33
N LEU A 244 -24.15 -13.71 6.61
CA LEU A 244 -22.80 -13.55 6.04
C LEU A 244 -22.78 -12.55 4.88
N LEU A 245 -23.88 -12.38 4.14
CA LEU A 245 -23.92 -11.47 2.99
C LEU A 245 -23.80 -10.00 3.42
N PRO A 246 -24.61 -9.48 4.37
CA PRO A 246 -24.39 -8.13 4.91
C PRO A 246 -23.03 -7.97 5.58
N VAL A 247 -22.58 -8.97 6.34
CA VAL A 247 -21.27 -8.93 7.02
C VAL A 247 -20.14 -8.78 6.02
N ALA A 248 -20.09 -9.61 4.97
CA ALA A 248 -19.08 -9.51 3.92
C ALA A 248 -19.19 -8.19 3.14
N ALA A 249 -20.40 -7.79 2.74
CA ALA A 249 -20.62 -6.56 1.99
C ALA A 249 -20.16 -5.31 2.76
N LEU A 250 -20.51 -5.19 4.04
CA LEU A 250 -20.12 -4.04 4.88
C LEU A 250 -18.64 -4.10 5.27
N THR A 251 -18.08 -5.30 5.45
CA THR A 251 -16.62 -5.46 5.61
C THR A 251 -15.89 -4.96 4.36
N LEU A 252 -16.40 -5.24 3.15
CA LEU A 252 -15.81 -4.72 1.91
C LEU A 252 -15.99 -3.21 1.76
N VAL A 253 -17.11 -2.64 2.22
CA VAL A 253 -17.27 -1.17 2.29
C VAL A 253 -16.19 -0.53 3.17
N THR A 254 -15.88 -1.13 4.32
CA THR A 254 -14.77 -0.63 5.16
C THR A 254 -13.41 -0.85 4.50
N SER A 255 -13.20 -1.95 3.77
CA SER A 255 -11.99 -2.18 2.96
C SER A 255 -11.82 -1.11 1.87
N PHE A 256 -12.86 -0.80 1.09
CA PHE A 256 -12.82 0.24 0.06
C PHE A 256 -12.54 1.62 0.66
N ALA A 257 -13.14 1.95 1.81
CA ALA A 257 -12.85 3.20 2.50
C ALA A 257 -11.37 3.28 2.93
N ASN A 258 -10.78 2.17 3.35
CA ASN A 258 -9.34 2.10 3.66
C ASN A 258 -8.46 2.24 2.42
N GLN A 259 -8.90 1.76 1.25
CA GLN A 259 -8.18 1.96 -0.02
C GLN A 259 -8.09 3.45 -0.41
N CYS A 260 -9.07 4.26 0.02
CA CYS A 260 -9.05 5.71 -0.14
C CYS A 260 -8.02 6.43 0.77
N LEU A 261 -7.39 5.74 1.72
CA LEU A 261 -6.23 6.27 2.46
C LEU A 261 -4.98 6.23 1.58
N VAL A 262 -5.01 6.95 0.46
CA VAL A 262 -3.96 6.91 -0.58
C VAL A 262 -2.57 7.23 0.00
N PHE A 263 -2.49 7.93 1.12
CA PHE A 263 -1.22 8.16 1.82
C PHE A 263 -0.55 6.92 2.43
N MET A 264 -1.26 5.79 2.58
CA MET A 264 -0.76 4.56 3.20
C MET A 264 -0.13 3.57 2.21
N ARG A 265 0.34 4.04 1.04
CA ARG A 265 0.88 3.18 -0.03
C ARG A 265 -0.07 2.04 -0.41
N THR A 266 -1.37 2.32 -0.43
CA THR A 266 -2.42 1.38 -0.82
C THR A 266 -2.35 1.06 -2.32
N ASP A 267 -3.23 0.21 -2.82
CA ASP A 267 -3.24 -0.17 -4.24
C ASP A 267 -3.46 1.04 -5.14
N LEU A 268 -4.40 1.90 -4.75
CA LEU A 268 -4.69 3.16 -5.43
C LEU A 268 -3.51 4.14 -5.38
N TYR A 269 -2.64 4.06 -4.37
CA TYR A 269 -1.41 4.84 -4.34
C TYR A 269 -0.46 4.41 -5.45
N PHE A 270 -0.25 3.11 -5.65
CA PHE A 270 0.64 2.62 -6.70
C PHE A 270 0.08 2.90 -8.10
N VAL A 271 -1.25 2.81 -8.27
CA VAL A 271 -1.91 3.28 -9.50
C VAL A 271 -1.63 4.77 -9.72
N ALA A 272 -1.90 5.63 -8.73
CA ALA A 272 -1.64 7.06 -8.86
C ALA A 272 -0.16 7.35 -9.13
N GLN A 273 0.76 6.66 -8.47
CA GLN A 273 2.21 6.79 -8.68
C GLN A 273 2.60 6.43 -10.12
N ASP A 274 2.06 5.35 -10.67
CA ASP A 274 2.36 4.92 -12.04
C ASP A 274 1.80 5.91 -13.08
N LEU A 275 0.56 6.37 -12.88
CA LEU A 275 -0.09 7.36 -13.74
C LEU A 275 0.62 8.72 -13.70
N THR A 276 1.02 9.17 -12.51
CA THR A 276 1.64 10.48 -12.29
C THR A 276 3.12 10.52 -12.66
N GLY A 277 3.85 9.42 -12.42
CA GLY A 277 5.32 9.40 -12.49
C GLY A 277 6.01 9.99 -11.27
N CYS A 278 5.27 10.48 -10.28
CA CYS A 278 5.83 11.04 -9.07
C CYS A 278 6.23 9.90 -8.11
N ARG A 279 7.53 9.72 -7.88
CA ARG A 279 8.04 8.63 -7.02
C ARG A 279 7.60 8.71 -5.56
N ASN A 280 7.31 9.91 -5.05
CA ASN A 280 6.90 10.12 -3.67
C ASN A 280 5.72 11.08 -3.55
N LEU A 281 4.58 10.68 -4.14
CA LEU A 281 3.32 11.42 -4.05
C LEU A 281 2.94 11.81 -2.62
N TYR A 282 3.25 10.94 -1.65
CA TYR A 282 2.91 11.18 -0.25
C TYR A 282 3.70 12.35 0.36
N SER A 283 5.04 12.36 0.22
CA SER A 283 5.85 13.47 0.78
C SER A 283 5.47 14.80 0.15
N ASP A 284 5.25 14.79 -1.16
CA ASP A 284 5.06 15.99 -1.95
C ASP A 284 3.67 16.58 -1.71
N ALA A 285 2.64 15.72 -1.64
CA ALA A 285 1.29 16.13 -1.24
C ALA A 285 1.27 16.63 0.22
N GLY A 286 1.99 15.97 1.13
CA GLY A 286 2.10 16.41 2.52
C GLY A 286 2.84 17.74 2.68
N ALA A 287 3.86 18.01 1.87
CA ALA A 287 4.51 19.32 1.79
C ALA A 287 3.55 20.39 1.26
N TYR A 288 2.80 20.07 0.20
CA TYR A 288 1.81 20.97 -0.38
C TYR A 288 0.66 21.30 0.58
N LEU A 289 0.10 20.32 1.29
CA LEU A 289 -0.95 20.55 2.29
C LEU A 289 -0.45 21.40 3.46
N ARG A 290 0.80 21.19 3.92
CA ARG A 290 1.41 22.06 4.94
C ARG A 290 1.63 23.48 4.44
N HIS A 291 2.02 23.65 3.18
CA HIS A 291 2.11 24.96 2.54
C HIS A 291 0.74 25.66 2.51
N LEU A 292 -0.32 24.97 2.11
CA LEU A 292 -1.69 25.52 2.13
C LEU A 292 -2.13 25.90 3.54
N ALA A 293 -1.90 25.03 4.53
CA ALA A 293 -2.22 25.33 5.93
C ALA A 293 -1.44 26.54 6.46
N ALA A 294 -0.15 26.66 6.11
CA ALA A 294 0.66 27.83 6.47
C ALA A 294 0.10 29.11 5.84
N ARG A 295 -0.32 29.07 4.57
CA ARG A 295 -0.96 30.21 3.88
C ARG A 295 -2.28 30.61 4.54
N LEU A 296 -3.13 29.64 4.90
CA LEU A 296 -4.37 29.90 5.63
C LEU A 296 -4.10 30.55 7.00
N LEU A 297 -3.02 30.15 7.65
CA LEU A 297 -2.54 30.74 8.91
C LEU A 297 -1.68 32.01 8.72
N ARG A 298 -1.64 32.59 7.50
CA ARG A 298 -0.84 33.78 7.13
C ARG A 298 0.65 33.67 7.47
N ARG A 299 1.22 32.47 7.42
CA ARG A 299 2.66 32.21 7.64
C ARG A 299 3.42 32.17 6.32
N PRO A 300 4.66 32.70 6.27
CA PRO A 300 5.49 32.60 5.08
C PRO A 300 5.81 31.14 4.78
N SER A 301 5.61 30.73 3.54
CA SER A 301 5.91 29.37 3.07
C SER A 301 6.25 29.42 1.59
N ARG A 302 7.36 28.77 1.20
CA ARG A 302 7.74 28.60 -0.21
C ARG A 302 6.85 27.54 -0.86
N ASP A 303 6.41 27.76 -2.10
CA ASP A 303 5.61 26.77 -2.84
C ASP A 303 6.49 25.53 -3.09
N PRO A 304 6.19 24.37 -2.48
CA PRO A 304 6.97 23.15 -2.68
C PRO A 304 6.87 22.62 -4.13
N LEU A 305 5.92 23.12 -4.92
CA LEU A 305 5.63 22.64 -6.27
C LEU A 305 6.23 23.52 -7.37
N ALA A 306 6.99 24.56 -7.02
CA ALA A 306 7.51 25.53 -7.98
C ALA A 306 8.45 24.91 -9.02
N GLY A 307 9.16 23.82 -8.67
CA GLY A 307 10.09 23.13 -9.57
C GLY A 307 9.46 22.00 -10.40
N LEU A 308 8.17 21.71 -10.24
CA LEU A 308 7.50 20.62 -10.94
C LEU A 308 6.93 21.06 -12.29
N ARG A 309 6.88 20.12 -13.25
CA ARG A 309 6.24 20.40 -14.55
C ARG A 309 4.74 20.71 -14.35
N PRO A 310 4.10 21.52 -15.21
CA PRO A 310 2.69 21.91 -15.04
C PRO A 310 1.72 20.72 -14.94
N GLY A 311 1.98 19.64 -15.69
CA GLY A 311 1.21 18.39 -15.64
C GLY A 311 1.34 17.69 -14.29
N GLU A 312 2.57 17.51 -13.80
CA GLU A 312 2.87 16.90 -12.50
C GLU A 312 2.26 17.71 -11.35
N ARG A 313 2.36 19.05 -11.42
CA ARG A 313 1.77 19.96 -10.44
C ARG A 313 0.26 19.81 -10.35
N ARG A 314 -0.45 19.72 -11.49
CA ARG A 314 -1.92 19.50 -11.51
C ARG A 314 -2.29 18.16 -10.91
N MET A 315 -1.56 17.11 -11.26
CA MET A 315 -1.86 15.76 -10.77
C MET A 315 -1.57 15.60 -9.29
N LEU A 316 -0.51 16.22 -8.78
CA LEU A 316 -0.23 16.26 -7.35
C LEU A 316 -1.31 17.03 -6.56
N LYS A 317 -1.82 18.14 -7.11
CA LYS A 317 -2.94 18.87 -6.50
C LYS A 317 -4.21 18.01 -6.45
N ALA A 318 -4.54 17.32 -7.54
CA ALA A 318 -5.68 16.40 -7.60
C ALA A 318 -5.50 15.25 -6.58
N TYR A 319 -4.30 14.68 -6.51
CA TYR A 319 -3.94 13.68 -5.52
C TYR A 319 -4.10 14.20 -4.08
N ALA A 320 -3.64 15.43 -3.79
CA ALA A 320 -3.75 16.02 -2.46
C ALA A 320 -5.22 16.21 -2.04
N VAL A 321 -6.08 16.66 -2.97
CA VAL A 321 -7.54 16.76 -2.74
C VAL A 321 -8.14 15.36 -2.51
N GLY A 322 -7.80 14.39 -3.36
CA GLY A 322 -8.24 13.01 -3.22
C GLY A 322 -7.80 12.37 -1.91
N ALA A 323 -6.58 12.64 -1.44
CA ALA A 323 -6.07 12.15 -0.17
C ALA A 323 -6.83 12.75 1.02
N VAL A 324 -7.19 14.04 0.99
CA VAL A 324 -8.00 14.67 2.03
C VAL A 324 -9.42 14.11 2.03
N ALA A 325 -10.07 14.03 0.85
CA ALA A 325 -11.40 13.47 0.71
C ALA A 325 -11.45 11.99 1.16
N GLY A 326 -10.49 11.18 0.72
CA GLY A 326 -10.36 9.78 1.12
C GLY A 326 -10.11 9.60 2.62
N THR A 327 -9.31 10.47 3.23
CA THR A 327 -9.15 10.50 4.69
C THR A 327 -10.48 10.79 5.39
N ALA A 328 -11.24 11.78 4.90
CA ALA A 328 -12.54 12.11 5.46
C ALA A 328 -13.55 10.95 5.34
N VAL A 329 -13.60 10.27 4.19
CA VAL A 329 -14.45 9.08 3.98
C VAL A 329 -14.06 7.96 4.93
N CYS A 330 -12.77 7.64 5.05
CA CYS A 330 -12.32 6.59 5.97
C CYS A 330 -12.63 6.94 7.43
N VAL A 331 -12.41 8.19 7.85
CA VAL A 331 -12.79 8.64 9.21
C VAL A 331 -14.30 8.53 9.42
N LEU A 332 -15.12 8.95 8.46
CA LEU A 332 -16.57 8.85 8.54
C LEU A 332 -17.03 7.40 8.70
N VAL A 333 -16.51 6.50 7.86
CA VAL A 333 -16.82 5.06 7.91
C VAL A 333 -16.34 4.45 9.23
N GLY A 334 -15.14 4.80 9.69
CA GLY A 334 -14.61 4.34 10.98
C GLY A 334 -15.45 4.82 12.17
N VAL A 335 -15.86 6.09 12.17
CA VAL A 335 -16.78 6.63 13.19
C VAL A 335 -18.13 5.91 13.14
N ARG A 336 -18.67 5.64 11.94
CA ARG A 336 -19.93 4.91 11.80
C ARG A 336 -19.81 3.48 12.33
N LEU A 337 -18.71 2.77 12.05
CA LEU A 337 -18.44 1.45 12.61
C LEU A 337 -18.37 1.49 14.15
N LEU A 338 -17.68 2.48 14.72
CA LEU A 338 -17.60 2.64 16.17
C LEU A 338 -18.96 2.92 16.81
N LEU A 339 -19.75 3.84 16.24
CA LEU A 339 -21.02 4.28 16.81
C LEU A 339 -22.17 3.32 16.57
N SER A 340 -22.20 2.64 15.41
CA SER A 340 -23.33 1.78 15.02
C SER A 340 -23.09 0.30 15.26
N VAL A 341 -21.84 -0.14 15.45
CA VAL A 341 -21.53 -1.56 15.65
C VAL A 341 -20.84 -1.77 16.98
N THR A 342 -19.68 -1.13 17.19
CA THR A 342 -18.88 -1.36 18.40
C THR A 342 -19.59 -0.89 19.66
N TRP A 343 -20.15 0.32 19.65
CA TRP A 343 -20.82 0.89 20.81
C TRP A 343 -22.10 0.13 21.22
N PRO A 344 -23.06 -0.17 20.31
CA PRO A 344 -24.24 -0.96 20.67
C PRO A 344 -23.89 -2.36 21.16
N LEU A 345 -22.89 -3.01 20.55
CA LEU A 345 -22.43 -4.33 20.99
C LEU A 345 -21.81 -4.26 22.39
N LEU A 346 -21.00 -3.24 22.68
CA LEU A 346 -20.40 -3.03 23.99
C LEU A 346 -21.46 -2.78 25.07
N VAL A 347 -22.41 -1.87 24.81
CA VAL A 347 -23.50 -1.54 25.76
C VAL A 347 -24.39 -2.75 26.00
N ARG A 348 -24.77 -3.48 24.95
CA ARG A 348 -25.57 -4.71 25.05
C ARG A 348 -24.87 -5.77 25.90
N SER A 349 -23.58 -5.98 25.68
CA SER A 349 -22.81 -6.95 26.47
C SER A 349 -22.61 -6.49 27.91
N ALA A 350 -22.33 -5.20 28.15
CA ALA A 350 -22.22 -4.66 29.51
C ALA A 350 -23.52 -4.81 30.30
N HIS A 351 -24.68 -4.54 29.68
CA HIS A 351 -25.98 -4.75 30.31
C HIS A 351 -26.19 -6.23 30.65
N ARG A 352 -25.91 -7.15 29.73
CA ARG A 352 -26.06 -8.59 29.96
C ARG A 352 -25.15 -9.14 31.05
N LEU A 353 -23.98 -8.54 31.27
CA LEU A 353 -23.10 -8.94 32.36
C LEU A 353 -23.78 -8.77 33.74
N VAL A 354 -24.63 -7.75 33.87
CA VAL A 354 -25.36 -7.44 35.11
C VAL A 354 -26.71 -8.17 35.16
N THR A 355 -27.43 -8.25 34.04
CA THR A 355 -28.83 -8.70 34.04
C THR A 355 -29.05 -10.16 33.65
N ALA A 356 -28.09 -10.83 32.99
CA ALA A 356 -28.33 -12.18 32.50
C ALA A 356 -28.27 -13.21 33.64
N ALA A 357 -29.33 -14.00 33.79
CA ALA A 357 -29.35 -15.12 34.73
C ALA A 357 -28.48 -16.30 34.23
N ASP A 358 -28.45 -16.53 32.92
CA ASP A 358 -27.66 -17.60 32.30
C ASP A 358 -26.15 -17.35 32.45
N PRO A 359 -25.38 -18.27 33.08
CA PRO A 359 -23.93 -18.14 33.21
C PRO A 359 -23.19 -18.13 31.87
N VAL A 360 -23.68 -18.82 30.84
CA VAL A 360 -23.03 -18.85 29.52
C VAL A 360 -23.14 -17.49 28.84
N LEU A 361 -24.34 -16.90 28.85
CA LEU A 361 -24.55 -15.55 28.33
C LEU A 361 -23.76 -14.48 29.10
N ARG A 362 -23.60 -14.62 30.42
CA ARG A 362 -22.74 -13.73 31.23
C ARG A 362 -21.26 -13.86 30.85
N LEU A 363 -20.78 -15.08 30.60
CA LEU A 363 -19.41 -15.32 30.15
C LEU A 363 -19.16 -14.73 28.76
N ASP A 364 -20.08 -14.95 27.80
CA ASP A 364 -20.02 -14.35 26.46
C ASP A 364 -19.97 -12.81 26.54
N ALA A 365 -20.82 -12.22 27.37
CA ALA A 365 -20.85 -10.79 27.62
C ALA A 365 -19.52 -10.27 28.19
N LEU A 366 -18.96 -10.94 29.21
CA LEU A 366 -17.67 -10.61 29.79
C LEU A 366 -16.55 -10.64 28.73
N VAL A 367 -16.45 -11.73 27.97
CA VAL A 367 -15.44 -11.89 26.92
C VAL A 367 -15.59 -10.80 25.85
N THR A 368 -16.82 -10.51 25.42
CA THR A 368 -17.09 -9.46 24.42
C THR A 368 -16.63 -8.08 24.92
N VAL A 369 -16.95 -7.73 26.17
CA VAL A 369 -16.52 -6.46 26.78
C VAL A 369 -15.00 -6.39 26.89
N LEU A 370 -14.34 -7.46 27.37
CA LEU A 370 -12.89 -7.50 27.52
C LEU A 370 -12.17 -7.36 26.18
N VAL A 371 -12.64 -8.04 25.12
CA VAL A 371 -12.06 -7.94 23.77
C VAL A 371 -12.23 -6.53 23.23
N LEU A 372 -13.45 -5.98 23.24
CA LEU A 372 -13.71 -4.64 22.69
C LEU A 372 -12.97 -3.54 23.46
N ALA A 373 -13.10 -3.53 24.80
CA ALA A 373 -12.42 -2.53 25.63
C ALA A 373 -10.89 -2.68 25.55
N GLY A 374 -10.39 -3.92 25.57
CA GLY A 374 -8.97 -4.22 25.45
C GLY A 374 -8.37 -3.71 24.14
N LEU A 375 -9.03 -3.95 23.01
CA LEU A 375 -8.60 -3.44 21.70
C LEU A 375 -8.59 -1.91 21.65
N GLN A 376 -9.61 -1.25 22.18
CA GLN A 376 -9.69 0.21 22.20
C GLN A 376 -8.62 0.84 23.12
N LEU A 377 -8.39 0.26 24.31
CA LEU A 377 -7.35 0.69 25.24
C LEU A 377 -5.95 0.49 24.65
N LEU A 378 -5.72 -0.65 24.00
CA LEU A 378 -4.46 -0.94 23.33
C LEU A 378 -4.21 0.08 22.21
N TRP A 379 -5.20 0.31 21.35
CA TRP A 379 -5.10 1.31 20.28
C TRP A 379 -4.83 2.71 20.84
N ALA A 380 -5.59 3.17 21.84
CA ALA A 380 -5.41 4.48 22.46
C ALA A 380 -4.02 4.64 23.07
N ARG A 381 -3.51 3.60 23.75
CA ARG A 381 -2.16 3.58 24.33
C ARG A 381 -1.08 3.66 23.26
N LEU A 382 -1.17 2.86 22.19
CA LEU A 382 -0.20 2.86 21.11
C LEU A 382 -0.21 4.19 20.34
N TRP A 383 -1.41 4.73 20.09
CA TRP A 383 -1.58 6.03 19.45
C TRP A 383 -0.98 7.14 20.30
N TRP A 384 -1.25 7.17 21.61
CA TRP A 384 -0.71 8.17 22.53
C TRP A 384 0.81 8.09 22.66
N ARG A 385 1.39 6.88 22.69
CA ARG A 385 2.85 6.70 22.69
C ARG A 385 3.49 7.33 21.45
N ARG A 386 2.88 7.16 20.28
CA ARG A 386 3.42 7.67 19.00
C ARG A 386 3.16 9.16 18.78
N HIS A 387 1.98 9.65 19.14
CA HIS A 387 1.52 11.01 18.78
C HIS A 387 1.45 11.97 19.97
N GLY A 388 1.50 11.48 21.21
CA GLY A 388 1.33 12.29 22.41
C GLY A 388 2.36 13.42 22.54
N THR A 389 3.59 13.23 22.04
CA THR A 389 4.61 14.29 22.00
C THR A 389 4.21 15.43 21.04
N ARG A 390 3.65 15.09 19.86
CA ARG A 390 3.16 16.06 18.88
C ARG A 390 1.92 16.80 19.40
N VAL A 391 0.98 16.07 20.01
CA VAL A 391 -0.22 16.64 20.63
C VAL A 391 0.16 17.61 21.75
N ARG A 392 1.09 17.22 22.65
CA ARG A 392 1.59 18.12 23.71
C ARG A 392 2.25 19.38 23.14
N ARG A 393 3.03 19.28 22.06
CA ARG A 393 3.61 20.44 21.37
C ARG A 393 2.55 21.34 20.74
N ALA A 394 1.56 20.77 20.08
CA ALA A 394 0.44 21.52 19.49
C ALA A 394 -0.37 22.23 20.59
N ALA A 395 -0.73 21.54 21.67
CA ALA A 395 -1.46 22.11 22.80
C ALA A 395 -0.68 23.25 23.49
N ARG A 396 0.65 23.11 23.68
CA ARG A 396 1.51 24.19 24.18
C ARG A 396 1.53 25.39 23.23
N THR A 397 1.51 25.15 21.93
CA THR A 397 1.45 26.21 20.92
C THR A 397 0.10 26.92 21.00
N VAL A 398 -1.02 26.20 21.04
CA VAL A 398 -2.37 26.81 21.19
C VAL A 398 -2.48 27.60 22.51
N ARG A 399 -1.98 27.07 23.63
CA ARG A 399 -1.97 27.79 24.92
C ARG A 399 -1.13 29.08 24.89
N ARG A 400 -0.01 29.11 24.16
CA ARG A 400 0.77 30.34 23.95
C ARG A 400 0.03 31.38 23.12
N TRP A 401 -0.87 30.94 22.23
CA TRP A 401 -1.71 31.83 21.41
C TRP A 401 -2.96 32.32 22.16
N ALA A 402 -3.44 31.55 23.14
CA ALA A 402 -4.56 31.89 24.01
C ALA A 402 -4.15 32.60 25.32
N GLY A 403 -2.85 32.89 25.52
CA GLY A 403 -2.39 33.74 26.61
C GLY A 403 -2.94 35.16 26.47
N PRO A 404 -3.18 35.88 27.58
CA PRO A 404 -3.88 37.16 27.55
C PRO A 404 -3.19 38.13 26.59
N ARG A 405 -3.97 38.66 25.64
CA ARG A 405 -3.64 39.91 24.96
C ARG A 405 -3.69 40.98 26.06
N THR A 406 -2.54 41.29 26.65
CA THR A 406 -2.42 42.42 27.57
C THR A 406 -2.90 43.66 26.83
N ALA A 407 -3.93 44.28 27.39
CA ALA A 407 -4.53 45.53 26.94
C ALA A 407 -3.53 46.69 27.01
#